data_AF-A0A1J4KJ31-F1
#
_entry.id   AF-A0A1J4KJ31-F1
#
_cell.length_a   1.000
_cell.length_b   1.000
_cell.length_c   1.000
_cell.angle_alpha   90.00
_cell.angle_beta   90.00
_cell.angle_gamma   90.00
#
_symmetry.space_group_name_H-M   'P 1'
#
loop_
_entity.id
_entity.type
_entity.pdbx_description
1 polymer ?
#
loop_
_entity_poly.entity_id
_entity_poly.type
_entity_poly.pdbx_seq_one_letter_code
_entity_poly.pdbx_strand_id
1 'polypeptide(L)'
;MGLSESKPNKESNALIIQKNLLKFVPFEVNYNGSDLEGIFYFVCKKCHINSVDGFAQIISCDKACKYGMMMFDSNQSLFWHSNNRPNRYFVLYFPNYKIAMSGYSFQTHEFGHPCSWKVEGRNFEDDEEIDFDANENWDPIDEHIRSPIFENDNFVTHYFPCLSKCSYSCFKFSQISKNIDKNSNYYFALNRLEIFGIVDKKF
;
A
#
# COMPACT_ATOMS: atom_id res chain seq x y z
N MET A 1 48.96 5.80 -5.55
CA MET A 1 48.12 5.10 -4.56
C MET A 1 46.74 5.72 -4.60
N GLY A 2 45.84 5.17 -5.42
CA GLY A 2 44.45 5.60 -5.48
C GLY A 2 43.62 4.67 -4.59
N LEU A 3 43.03 5.21 -3.53
CA LEU A 3 42.06 4.49 -2.72
C LEU A 3 40.80 4.31 -3.56
N SER A 4 40.54 3.07 -4.00
CA SER A 4 39.25 2.73 -4.58
C SER A 4 38.22 2.69 -3.46
N GLU A 5 37.30 3.64 -3.44
CA GLU A 5 36.11 3.55 -2.60
C GLU A 5 35.30 2.34 -3.03
N SER A 6 35.27 1.33 -2.16
CA SER A 6 34.41 0.16 -2.31
C SER A 6 32.96 0.61 -2.21
N LYS A 7 32.20 0.45 -3.29
CA LYS A 7 30.75 0.66 -3.24
C LYS A 7 30.17 -0.30 -2.19
N PRO A 8 29.36 0.17 -1.23
CA PRO A 8 28.76 -0.70 -0.23
C PRO A 8 27.89 -1.75 -0.94
N ASN A 9 28.16 -3.01 -0.60
CA ASN A 9 27.57 -4.18 -1.22
C ASN A 9 26.04 -4.19 -0.95
N LYS A 10 25.20 -4.09 -1.99
CA LYS A 10 23.72 -4.06 -1.88
C LYS A 10 23.16 -5.25 -1.10
N GLU A 11 23.82 -6.41 -1.16
CA GLU A 11 23.46 -7.62 -0.41
C GLU A 11 23.56 -7.43 1.12
N SER A 12 24.48 -6.57 1.59
CA SER A 12 24.63 -6.28 3.02
C SER A 12 23.44 -5.49 3.57
N ASN A 13 22.87 -4.57 2.78
CA ASN A 13 21.77 -3.72 3.24
C ASN A 13 20.43 -4.48 3.32
N ALA A 14 20.09 -5.29 2.32
CA ALA A 14 18.87 -6.10 2.35
C ALA A 14 18.84 -7.07 3.55
N LEU A 15 19.99 -7.68 3.87
CA LEU A 15 20.11 -8.60 5.00
C LEU A 15 20.00 -7.87 6.36
N ILE A 16 20.50 -6.64 6.47
CA ILE A 16 20.37 -5.79 7.68
C ILE A 16 18.91 -5.36 7.86
N ILE A 17 18.24 -4.96 6.78
CA ILE A 17 16.82 -4.59 6.77
C ILE A 17 15.97 -5.77 7.25
N GLN A 18 16.16 -6.94 6.65
CA GLN A 18 15.42 -8.15 7.02
C GLN A 18 15.68 -8.56 8.47
N LYS A 19 16.93 -8.48 8.95
CA LYS A 19 17.26 -8.75 10.37
C LYS A 19 16.64 -7.76 11.35
N ASN A 20 16.49 -6.49 10.97
CA ASN A 20 15.83 -5.49 11.81
C ASN A 20 14.31 -5.66 11.80
N LEU A 21 13.72 -6.04 10.66
CA LEU A 21 12.29 -6.35 10.56
C LEU A 21 11.93 -7.64 11.31
N LEU A 22 12.77 -8.68 11.26
CA LEU A 22 12.57 -9.94 12.01
C LEU A 22 12.48 -9.76 13.54
N LYS A 23 12.93 -8.62 14.06
CA LYS A 23 12.83 -8.23 15.48
C LYS A 23 11.51 -7.55 15.85
N PHE A 24 10.63 -7.24 14.89
CA PHE A 24 9.33 -6.67 15.25
C PHE A 24 8.50 -7.71 15.98
N VAL A 25 8.30 -7.42 17.26
CA VAL A 25 7.20 -7.93 18.07
C VAL A 25 5.90 -7.36 17.47
N PRO A 26 4.76 -8.06 17.58
CA PRO A 26 3.47 -7.49 17.21
C PRO A 26 3.29 -6.07 17.76
N PHE A 27 2.73 -5.19 16.93
CA PHE A 27 2.53 -3.79 17.27
C PHE A 27 1.23 -3.27 16.68
N GLU A 28 0.74 -2.16 17.24
CA GLU A 28 -0.52 -1.54 16.85
C GLU A 28 -0.28 -0.08 16.51
N VAL A 29 -0.89 0.37 15.41
CA VAL A 29 -0.90 1.78 14.99
C VAL A 29 -2.35 2.20 14.80
N ASN A 30 -2.87 2.94 15.78
CA ASN A 30 -4.21 3.50 15.74
C ASN A 30 -4.22 4.88 15.11
N TYR A 31 -5.30 5.21 14.41
CA TYR A 31 -5.50 6.55 13.88
C TYR A 31 -5.56 7.57 15.03
N ASN A 32 -4.66 8.56 14.99
CA ASN A 32 -4.47 9.58 16.03
C ASN A 32 -4.93 10.98 15.58
N GLY A 33 -5.62 11.08 14.43
CA GLY A 33 -5.95 12.35 13.78
C GLY A 33 -4.95 12.77 12.69
N SER A 34 -3.87 12.01 12.48
CA SER A 34 -2.91 12.24 11.39
C SER A 34 -3.05 11.17 10.32
N ASP A 35 -3.54 11.56 9.15
CA ASP A 35 -3.84 10.64 8.04
C ASP A 35 -2.60 9.93 7.47
N LEU A 36 -1.40 10.47 7.72
CA LEU A 36 -0.14 9.97 7.16
C LEU A 36 0.81 9.36 8.21
N GLU A 37 0.36 9.13 9.44
CA GLU A 37 1.13 8.47 10.50
C GLU A 37 0.67 7.03 10.76
N GLY A 38 0.54 6.23 9.70
CA GLY A 38 0.16 4.82 9.78
C GLY A 38 1.34 3.86 9.98
N ILE A 39 1.09 2.58 9.67
CA ILE A 39 2.06 1.48 9.81
C ILE A 39 3.32 1.74 8.98
N PHE A 40 3.20 2.23 7.75
CA PHE A 40 4.36 2.43 6.88
C PHE A 40 5.25 3.57 7.38
N TYR A 41 4.63 4.67 7.84
CA TYR A 41 5.33 5.72 8.56
C TYR A 41 6.06 5.21 9.81
N PHE A 42 5.38 4.42 10.65
CA PHE A 42 5.96 3.86 11.86
C PHE A 42 7.18 2.96 11.55
N VAL A 43 7.06 2.06 10.58
CA VAL A 43 8.15 1.18 10.15
C VAL A 43 9.34 2.00 9.63
N CYS A 44 9.11 2.99 8.78
CA CYS A 44 10.14 3.90 8.26
C CYS A 44 10.89 4.62 9.40
N LYS A 45 10.14 5.20 10.36
CA LYS A 45 10.70 5.91 11.52
C LYS A 45 11.52 5.00 12.43
N LYS A 46 11.07 3.77 12.68
CA LYS A 46 11.73 2.82 13.59
C LYS A 46 12.95 2.15 12.98
N CYS A 47 12.90 1.87 11.68
CA CYS A 47 13.94 1.10 11.00
C CYS A 47 14.97 1.98 10.29
N HIS A 48 14.67 3.26 10.05
CA HIS A 48 15.48 4.17 9.21
C HIS A 48 15.70 3.61 7.79
N ILE A 49 14.67 2.94 7.25
CA ILE A 49 14.66 2.34 5.91
C ILE A 49 13.47 2.93 5.15
N ASN A 50 13.45 2.76 3.83
CA ASN A 50 12.22 3.01 3.08
C ASN A 50 11.09 2.12 3.63
N SER A 51 9.97 2.73 3.94
CA SER A 51 8.74 2.21 4.56
C SER A 51 8.29 0.83 4.09
N VAL A 52 8.57 0.45 2.84
CA VAL A 52 8.12 -0.80 2.24
C VAL A 52 9.23 -1.84 2.10
N ASP A 53 10.51 -1.43 2.04
CA ASP A 53 11.61 -2.33 1.73
C ASP A 53 11.72 -3.44 2.79
N GLY A 54 11.46 -4.69 2.36
CA GLY A 54 11.47 -5.88 3.23
C GLY A 54 10.25 -6.06 4.13
N PHE A 55 9.37 -5.04 4.25
CA PHE A 55 8.14 -5.13 5.04
C PHE A 55 6.96 -5.60 4.20
N ALA A 56 6.79 -5.03 3.01
CA ALA A 56 5.76 -5.41 2.06
C ALA A 56 6.33 -5.50 0.63
N GLN A 57 5.68 -6.30 -0.21
CA GLN A 57 5.86 -6.31 -1.65
C GLN A 57 4.65 -5.66 -2.29
N ILE A 58 4.87 -4.88 -3.35
CA ILE A 58 3.79 -4.23 -4.08
C ILE A 58 3.68 -4.88 -5.46
N ILE A 59 2.55 -5.51 -5.71
CA ILE A 59 2.21 -6.10 -7.00
C ILE A 59 1.18 -5.19 -7.67
N SER A 60 1.26 -4.98 -8.98
CA SER A 60 0.28 -4.18 -9.72
C SER A 60 -0.16 -4.92 -10.97
N CYS A 61 -1.45 -4.82 -11.28
CA CYS A 61 -2.05 -5.51 -12.43
C CYS A 61 -1.56 -4.99 -13.80
N ASP A 62 -0.92 -3.82 -13.81
CA ASP A 62 -0.54 -3.13 -15.03
C ASP A 62 0.96 -2.81 -15.03
N LYS A 63 1.60 -3.07 -16.16
CA LYS A 63 3.03 -2.79 -16.36
C LYS A 63 3.32 -1.29 -16.45
N ALA A 64 2.31 -0.44 -16.63
CA ALA A 64 2.47 1.01 -16.51
C ALA A 64 2.72 1.45 -15.06
N CYS A 65 2.28 0.65 -14.08
CA CYS A 65 2.31 0.92 -12.65
C CYS A 65 3.65 0.59 -11.96
N LYS A 66 4.80 0.68 -12.64
CA LYS A 66 6.08 0.10 -12.17
C LYS A 66 6.65 0.69 -10.88
N TYR A 67 6.00 1.67 -10.29
CA TYR A 67 6.53 2.43 -9.17
C TYR A 67 5.59 2.45 -7.96
N GLY A 68 4.95 1.33 -7.63
CA GLY A 68 4.11 1.23 -6.43
C GLY A 68 4.81 1.71 -5.14
N MET A 69 6.13 1.53 -5.05
CA MET A 69 6.95 2.01 -3.93
C MET A 69 6.86 3.53 -3.71
N MET A 70 6.54 4.29 -4.75
CA MET A 70 6.40 5.75 -4.69
C MET A 70 5.28 6.20 -3.74
N MET A 71 4.24 5.38 -3.54
CA MET A 71 3.15 5.68 -2.59
C MET A 71 3.61 5.77 -1.13
N PHE A 72 4.85 5.39 -0.86
CA PHE A 72 5.40 5.35 0.48
C PHE A 72 6.65 6.21 0.62
N ASP A 73 7.03 6.91 -0.46
CA ASP A 73 8.05 7.93 -0.42
C ASP A 73 7.48 9.21 0.20
N SER A 74 8.32 9.91 0.96
CA SER A 74 8.01 11.24 1.46
C SER A 74 8.05 12.33 0.37
N ASN A 75 8.59 12.02 -0.80
CA ASN A 75 8.61 12.93 -1.94
C ASN A 75 7.25 12.96 -2.67
N GLN A 76 6.54 14.09 -2.57
CA GLN A 76 5.19 14.28 -3.14
C GLN A 76 5.14 14.37 -4.67
N SER A 77 6.28 14.40 -5.36
CA SER A 77 6.34 14.48 -6.83
C SER A 77 6.14 13.13 -7.53
N LEU A 78 6.07 12.05 -6.77
CA LEU A 78 5.99 10.69 -7.26
C LEU A 78 4.65 10.07 -6.86
N PHE A 79 4.05 9.30 -7.76
CA PHE A 79 2.72 8.72 -7.54
C PHE A 79 2.59 7.38 -8.26
N TRP A 80 1.76 6.52 -7.68
CA TRP A 80 1.26 5.34 -8.39
C TRP A 80 0.00 5.72 -9.15
N HIS A 81 -0.18 5.17 -10.35
CA HIS A 81 -1.44 5.28 -11.06
C HIS A 81 -1.71 4.03 -11.89
N SER A 82 -2.98 3.73 -12.13
CA SER A 82 -3.39 2.71 -13.09
C SER A 82 -4.00 3.32 -14.35
N ASN A 83 -4.26 2.50 -15.38
CA ASN A 83 -5.10 2.90 -16.50
C ASN A 83 -6.55 3.13 -16.03
N ASN A 84 -7.28 4.10 -16.60
CA ASN A 84 -8.66 4.37 -16.17
C ASN A 84 -9.65 3.31 -16.69
N ARG A 85 -9.65 2.13 -16.07
CA ARG A 85 -10.50 0.98 -16.43
C ARG A 85 -10.91 0.22 -15.16
N PRO A 86 -12.04 -0.48 -15.18
CA PRO A 86 -12.40 -1.40 -14.11
C PRO A 86 -11.33 -2.47 -13.87
N ASN A 87 -11.31 -3.01 -12.66
CA ASN A 87 -10.46 -4.12 -12.21
C ASN A 87 -8.96 -3.82 -12.34
N ARG A 88 -8.59 -2.55 -12.19
CA ARG A 88 -7.19 -2.17 -12.06
C ARG A 88 -6.84 -2.13 -10.59
N TYR A 89 -5.74 -2.76 -10.21
CA TYR A 89 -5.43 -2.96 -8.82
C TYR A 89 -3.94 -2.91 -8.53
N PHE A 90 -3.63 -2.69 -7.25
CA PHE A 90 -2.36 -3.09 -6.66
C PHE A 90 -2.63 -3.95 -5.43
N VAL A 91 -1.67 -4.79 -5.09
CA VAL A 91 -1.67 -5.65 -3.92
C VAL A 91 -0.48 -5.28 -3.05
N LEU A 92 -0.74 -5.14 -1.75
CA LEU A 92 0.30 -5.13 -0.72
C LEU A 92 0.37 -6.54 -0.15
N TYR A 93 1.48 -7.23 -0.40
CA TYR A 93 1.77 -8.54 0.17
C TYR A 93 2.78 -8.40 1.31
N PHE A 94 2.44 -8.95 2.47
CA PHE A 94 3.28 -8.99 3.66
C PHE A 94 3.75 -10.45 3.87
N PRO A 95 4.96 -10.82 3.41
CA PRO A 95 5.40 -12.21 3.47
C PRO A 95 5.49 -12.73 4.90
N ASN A 96 5.94 -11.89 5.83
CA ASN A 96 6.23 -12.27 7.22
C ASN A 96 5.19 -11.80 8.24
N TYR A 97 4.13 -11.10 7.79
CA TYR A 97 3.16 -10.47 8.69
C TYR A 97 1.72 -10.69 8.24
N LYS A 98 0.79 -10.58 9.20
CA LYS A 98 -0.63 -10.39 8.95
C LYS A 98 -1.06 -9.09 9.62
N ILE A 99 -2.02 -8.41 9.03
CA ILE A 99 -2.52 -7.13 9.54
C ILE A 99 -4.02 -7.24 9.79
N ALA A 100 -4.48 -6.89 10.99
CA ALA A 100 -5.88 -6.61 11.25
C ALA A 100 -6.11 -5.12 11.00
N MET A 101 -6.58 -4.79 9.79
CA MET A 101 -6.77 -3.40 9.35
C MET A 101 -7.97 -2.75 10.07
N SER A 102 -7.73 -1.59 10.70
CA SER A 102 -8.75 -0.74 11.32
C SER A 102 -9.03 0.55 10.52
N GLY A 103 -8.25 0.80 9.49
CA GLY A 103 -8.45 1.89 8.55
C GLY A 103 -7.29 2.01 7.56
N TYR A 104 -7.45 2.89 6.59
CA TYR A 104 -6.41 3.25 5.63
C TYR A 104 -6.59 4.71 5.22
N SER A 105 -5.53 5.32 4.69
CA SER A 105 -5.59 6.67 4.14
C SER A 105 -5.07 6.71 2.72
N PHE A 106 -5.70 7.53 1.89
CA PHE A 106 -5.20 7.87 0.56
C PHE A 106 -4.84 9.35 0.51
N GLN A 107 -3.70 9.67 -0.12
CA GLN A 107 -3.44 10.99 -0.65
C GLN A 107 -3.60 10.97 -2.17
N THR A 108 -4.42 11.88 -2.71
CA THR A 108 -4.65 12.02 -4.16
C THR A 108 -3.49 12.69 -4.89
N HIS A 109 -3.50 12.62 -6.22
CA HIS A 109 -2.58 13.38 -7.09
C HIS A 109 -3.38 14.31 -8.02
N GLU A 110 -2.74 15.33 -8.58
CA GLU A 110 -3.38 16.22 -9.58
C GLU A 110 -3.76 15.52 -10.90
N PHE A 111 -3.17 14.35 -11.17
CA PHE A 111 -3.43 13.57 -12.39
C PHE A 111 -4.46 12.45 -12.21
N GLY A 112 -5.05 12.32 -11.03
CA GLY A 112 -6.11 11.36 -10.82
C GLY A 112 -6.61 11.24 -9.38
N HIS A 113 -7.91 10.99 -9.28
CA HIS A 113 -8.61 10.81 -8.02
C HIS A 113 -9.32 9.47 -8.02
N PRO A 114 -9.21 8.67 -6.93
CA PRO A 114 -10.06 7.51 -6.74
C PRO A 114 -11.52 7.95 -6.67
N CYS A 115 -12.40 7.39 -7.50
CA CYS A 115 -13.85 7.66 -7.43
C CYS A 115 -14.63 6.42 -7.02
N SER A 116 -14.23 5.25 -7.52
CA SER A 116 -14.80 3.97 -7.06
C SER A 116 -13.70 2.97 -6.82
N TRP A 117 -13.56 2.50 -5.58
CA TRP A 117 -12.55 1.53 -5.21
C TRP A 117 -13.05 0.57 -4.15
N LYS A 118 -12.42 -0.60 -4.07
CA LYS A 118 -12.63 -1.57 -2.99
C LYS A 118 -11.29 -2.01 -2.41
N VAL A 119 -11.35 -2.41 -1.15
CA VAL A 119 -10.26 -3.02 -0.41
C VAL A 119 -10.67 -4.43 -0.04
N GLU A 120 -9.82 -5.39 -0.36
CA GLU A 120 -10.06 -6.81 -0.10
C GLU A 120 -8.83 -7.44 0.57
N GLY A 121 -9.06 -8.41 1.44
CA GLY A 121 -8.03 -9.15 2.16
C GLY A 121 -7.91 -10.60 1.70
N ARG A 122 -6.70 -11.16 1.74
CA ARG A 122 -6.46 -12.61 1.56
C ARG A 122 -5.27 -13.07 2.39
N ASN A 123 -5.31 -14.32 2.83
CA ASN A 123 -4.14 -15.03 3.35
C ASN A 123 -3.64 -16.02 2.30
N PHE A 124 -2.32 -16.07 2.11
CA PHE A 124 -1.66 -17.13 1.34
C PHE A 124 -1.00 -18.09 2.34
N GLU A 125 -1.27 -19.37 2.18
CA GLU A 125 -0.55 -20.46 2.86
C GLU A 125 0.79 -20.70 2.15
N ASP A 126 1.80 -21.22 2.86
CA ASP A 126 3.19 -21.27 2.38
C ASP A 126 3.41 -22.15 1.14
N ASP A 127 2.46 -23.03 0.80
CA ASP A 127 2.53 -23.96 -0.32
C ASP A 127 1.59 -23.60 -1.50
N GLU A 128 0.86 -22.47 -1.43
CA GLU A 128 0.00 -22.04 -2.54
C GLU A 128 0.78 -21.31 -3.63
N GLU A 129 0.51 -21.64 -4.90
CA GLU A 129 0.91 -20.79 -6.02
C GLU A 129 0.18 -19.44 -5.88
N ILE A 130 0.96 -18.38 -5.70
CA ILE A 130 0.43 -17.05 -5.44
C ILE A 130 -0.08 -16.44 -6.75
N ASP A 131 -1.36 -16.68 -7.04
CA ASP A 131 -2.09 -16.00 -8.11
C ASP A 131 -2.85 -14.78 -7.55
N PHE A 132 -2.34 -13.58 -7.84
CA PHE A 132 -2.96 -12.32 -7.47
C PHE A 132 -4.08 -11.88 -8.43
N ASP A 133 -4.15 -12.46 -9.63
CA ASP A 133 -5.19 -12.20 -10.64
C ASP A 133 -6.43 -13.08 -10.42
N ALA A 134 -6.33 -14.13 -9.59
CA ALA A 134 -7.47 -14.95 -9.20
C ALA A 134 -8.61 -14.07 -8.63
N ASN A 135 -9.76 -14.11 -9.30
CA ASN A 135 -10.98 -13.42 -8.86
C ASN A 135 -11.67 -14.10 -7.67
N GLU A 136 -11.15 -15.26 -7.24
CA GLU A 136 -11.70 -16.07 -6.17
C GLU A 136 -10.89 -15.87 -4.87
N ASN A 137 -11.53 -16.08 -3.72
CA ASN A 137 -10.91 -16.12 -2.39
C ASN A 137 -10.37 -14.78 -1.83
N TRP A 138 -10.95 -13.65 -2.24
CA TRP A 138 -10.71 -12.35 -1.61
C TRP A 138 -11.88 -11.96 -0.70
N ASP A 139 -11.58 -11.65 0.55
CA ASP A 139 -12.58 -11.22 1.54
C ASP A 139 -12.79 -9.70 1.45
N PRO A 140 -14.03 -9.21 1.30
CA PRO A 140 -14.28 -7.77 1.24
C PRO A 140 -14.00 -7.11 2.60
N ILE A 141 -13.27 -5.99 2.57
CA ILE A 141 -12.97 -5.16 3.75
C ILE A 141 -13.72 -3.84 3.66
N ASP A 142 -13.65 -3.16 2.52
CA ASP A 142 -14.28 -1.86 2.31
C ASP A 142 -14.61 -1.62 0.83
N GLU A 143 -15.63 -0.82 0.56
CA GLU A 143 -16.09 -0.50 -0.79
C GLU A 143 -16.68 0.91 -0.88
N HIS A 144 -16.18 1.69 -1.84
CA HIS A 144 -16.65 3.03 -2.15
C HIS A 144 -17.05 3.09 -3.62
N ILE A 145 -18.30 3.44 -3.90
CA ILE A 145 -18.84 3.56 -5.26
C ILE A 145 -19.24 5.00 -5.51
N ARG A 146 -18.63 5.61 -6.54
CA ARG A 146 -18.89 7.01 -6.94
C ARG A 146 -18.78 7.97 -5.75
N SER A 147 -17.74 7.82 -4.96
CA SER A 147 -17.49 8.66 -3.80
C SER A 147 -17.11 10.08 -4.25
N PRO A 148 -17.80 11.11 -3.73
CA PRO A 148 -17.48 12.49 -4.06
C PRO A 148 -16.31 13.05 -3.23
N ILE A 149 -15.74 12.26 -2.31
CA ILE A 149 -14.75 12.70 -1.29
C ILE A 149 -13.53 13.38 -1.92
N PHE A 150 -13.15 12.98 -3.13
CA PHE A 150 -11.99 13.52 -3.84
C PHE A 150 -12.36 14.37 -5.06
N GLU A 151 -13.64 14.75 -5.24
CA GLU A 151 -14.06 15.59 -6.35
C GLU A 151 -13.40 16.98 -6.25
N ASN A 152 -12.52 17.31 -7.21
CA ASN A 152 -11.81 18.59 -7.38
C ASN A 152 -10.63 18.87 -6.44
N ASP A 153 -10.17 17.87 -5.68
CA ASP A 153 -9.19 18.07 -4.61
C ASP A 153 -7.85 17.38 -4.89
N ASN A 154 -6.84 18.20 -5.22
CA ASN A 154 -5.47 17.76 -5.48
C ASN A 154 -4.68 17.64 -4.18
N PHE A 155 -3.91 16.55 -4.04
CA PHE A 155 -3.03 16.30 -2.89
C PHE A 155 -3.74 16.23 -1.52
N VAL A 156 -5.06 16.04 -1.52
CA VAL A 156 -5.85 15.88 -0.31
C VAL A 156 -5.66 14.47 0.23
N THR A 157 -5.48 14.38 1.53
CA THR A 157 -5.45 13.11 2.25
C THR A 157 -6.77 12.89 2.94
N HIS A 158 -7.26 11.65 2.92
CA HIS A 158 -8.44 11.26 3.67
C HIS A 158 -8.23 9.90 4.31
N TYR A 159 -8.64 9.80 5.58
CA TYR A 159 -8.70 8.56 6.34
C TYR A 159 -10.07 7.88 6.17
N PHE A 160 -10.04 6.59 5.89
CA PHE A 160 -11.18 5.71 5.76
C PHE A 160 -11.18 4.69 6.91
N PRO A 161 -12.09 4.82 7.90
CA PRO A 161 -12.24 3.79 8.90
C PRO A 161 -12.84 2.55 8.26
N CYS A 162 -12.23 1.39 8.50
CA CYS A 162 -12.77 0.11 8.09
C CYS A 162 -12.49 -0.93 9.17
N LEU A 163 -13.34 -1.93 9.33
CA LEU A 163 -13.08 -2.99 10.31
C LEU A 163 -12.89 -4.31 9.58
N SER A 164 -11.63 -4.71 9.41
CA SER A 164 -11.33 -6.05 8.93
C SER A 164 -11.83 -7.08 9.96
N LYS A 165 -12.54 -8.11 9.48
CA LYS A 165 -13.00 -9.21 10.35
C LYS A 165 -11.88 -10.13 10.80
N CYS A 166 -10.78 -10.18 10.03
CA CYS A 166 -9.65 -11.08 10.22
C CYS A 166 -8.31 -10.34 10.00
N SER A 167 -7.21 -10.97 10.39
CA SER A 167 -5.87 -10.52 9.98
C SER A 167 -5.50 -11.12 8.62
N TYR A 168 -5.04 -10.28 7.69
CA TYR A 168 -4.65 -10.71 6.33
C TYR A 168 -3.19 -10.44 6.03
N SER A 169 -2.57 -11.31 5.24
CA SER A 169 -1.22 -11.11 4.73
C SER A 169 -1.18 -10.36 3.40
N CYS A 170 -2.32 -10.23 2.73
CA CYS A 170 -2.45 -9.53 1.46
C CYS A 170 -3.64 -8.60 1.47
N PHE A 171 -3.46 -7.41 0.91
CA PHE A 171 -4.53 -6.43 0.71
C PHE A 171 -4.53 -5.99 -0.74
N LYS A 172 -5.67 -6.12 -1.42
CA LYS A 172 -5.86 -5.70 -2.79
C LYS A 172 -6.72 -4.44 -2.82
N PHE A 173 -6.20 -3.39 -3.43
CA PHE A 173 -6.89 -2.14 -3.65
C PHE A 173 -7.24 -2.05 -5.13
N SER A 174 -8.53 -2.09 -5.45
CA SER A 174 -9.02 -2.21 -6.83
C SER A 174 -9.90 -1.04 -7.21
N GLN A 175 -9.70 -0.50 -8.41
CA GLN A 175 -10.63 0.37 -9.10
C GLN A 175 -11.85 -0.44 -9.57
N ILE A 176 -13.05 -0.07 -9.11
CA ILE A 176 -14.30 -0.78 -9.43
C ILE A 176 -14.86 -0.34 -10.79
N SER A 177 -14.84 0.97 -11.04
CA SER A 177 -15.42 1.57 -12.23
C SER A 177 -14.47 2.62 -12.81
N LYS A 178 -14.72 3.10 -14.02
CA LYS A 178 -13.94 4.22 -14.56
C LYS A 178 -14.08 5.43 -13.62
N ASN A 179 -12.96 6.04 -13.27
CA ASN A 179 -12.96 7.31 -12.56
C ASN A 179 -13.30 8.40 -13.56
N ILE A 180 -14.48 8.98 -13.39
CA ILE A 180 -14.98 10.09 -14.18
C ILE A 180 -15.21 11.23 -13.19
N ASP A 181 -14.49 12.33 -13.37
CA ASP A 181 -14.85 13.60 -12.75
C ASP A 181 -15.52 14.48 -13.82
N LYS A 182 -16.20 15.55 -13.39
CA LYS A 182 -17.03 16.45 -14.20
C LYS A 182 -16.37 16.93 -15.50
N ASN A 183 -15.04 16.99 -15.54
CA ASN A 183 -14.29 17.57 -16.66
C ASN A 183 -13.33 16.60 -17.38
N SER A 184 -13.10 15.37 -16.89
CA SER A 184 -12.07 14.48 -17.47
C SER A 184 -12.13 13.02 -17.01
N ASN A 185 -11.48 12.16 -17.79
CA ASN A 185 -11.16 10.78 -17.41
C ASN A 185 -9.88 10.78 -16.59
N TYR A 186 -9.99 10.48 -15.29
CA TYR A 186 -8.85 10.41 -14.39
C TYR A 186 -8.37 8.99 -14.17
N TYR A 187 -7.08 8.83 -13.90
CA TYR A 187 -6.53 7.55 -13.47
C TYR A 187 -6.93 7.28 -12.01
N PHE A 188 -6.94 6.02 -11.58
CA PHE A 188 -6.82 5.73 -10.15
C PHE A 188 -5.37 5.99 -9.77
N ALA A 189 -5.11 7.17 -9.20
CA ALA A 189 -3.78 7.64 -8.84
C ALA A 189 -3.71 7.95 -7.35
N LEU A 190 -2.58 7.59 -6.74
CA LEU A 190 -2.30 7.75 -5.33
C LEU A 190 -0.88 8.26 -5.16
N ASN A 191 -0.76 9.37 -4.42
CA ASN A 191 0.52 9.88 -3.95
C ASN A 191 1.00 9.14 -2.72
N ARG A 192 0.07 8.87 -1.80
CA ARG A 192 0.39 8.18 -0.55
C ARG A 192 -0.67 7.20 -0.14
N LEU A 193 -0.20 6.17 0.54
CA LEU A 193 -1.01 5.16 1.20
C LEU A 193 -0.49 4.93 2.61
N GLU A 194 -1.39 4.95 3.59
CA GLU A 194 -1.12 4.45 4.93
C GLU A 194 -2.18 3.42 5.33
N ILE A 195 -1.77 2.46 6.17
CA ILE A 195 -2.66 1.48 6.78
C ILE A 195 -2.58 1.65 8.29
N PHE A 196 -3.71 1.50 8.98
CA PHE A 196 -3.84 1.53 10.42
C PHE A 196 -4.36 0.18 10.90
N GLY A 197 -3.94 -0.24 12.09
CA GLY A 197 -4.33 -1.52 12.67
C GLY A 197 -3.22 -2.23 13.43
N ILE A 198 -3.41 -3.53 13.62
CA ILE A 198 -2.51 -4.40 14.38
C ILE A 198 -1.69 -5.24 13.39
N VAL A 199 -0.37 -5.26 13.57
CA VAL A 199 0.56 -6.06 12.79
C VAL A 199 1.05 -7.23 13.63
N ASP A 200 0.77 -8.45 13.17
CA ASP A 200 1.19 -9.70 13.78
C ASP A 200 2.23 -10.40 12.91
N LYS A 201 3.18 -11.11 13.52
CA LYS A 201 4.15 -11.93 12.80
C LYS A 201 3.51 -13.26 12.39
N LYS A 202 3.77 -13.72 11.17
CA LYS A 202 3.43 -15.10 10.76
C LYS A 202 4.35 -16.08 11.49
N PHE A 203 3.77 -17.17 11.97
CA PHE A 203 4.49 -18.29 12.58
C PHE A 203 4.52 -19.45 11.61
#